data_AF-A0A800DAH8-F1
#
_entry.id   AF-A0A800DAH8-F1
#
_cell.length_a   1.000
_cell.length_b   1.000
_cell.length_c   1.000
_cell.angle_alpha   90.00
_cell.angle_beta   90.00
_cell.angle_gamma   90.00
#
_symmetry.space_group_name_H-M   'P 1'
#
loop_
_entity.id
_entity.type
_entity.pdbx_description
1 polymer ?
#
loop_
_entity_poly.entity_id
_entity_poly.type
_entity_poly.pdbx_seq_one_letter_code
_entity_poly.pdbx_strand_id
1 'polypeptide(L)'
;MSSWTRGSTSRRRTWRTWMPFGWKGAICPGNEETGRKRMKLASLAYMEEVKKRSNADPQYLELARGLNASYTLVLEPEPDKGVPDQIVVGFDNVDGKINEVWLGERPTDFTLSAPYGVWVDILRGKMGPTKAIASRKLRTKGPFLQLLQGANRIVRWVEILRTIPTEFEGEYAKYNLPGQ
;
A
#
# COMPACT_ATOMS: atom_id res chain seq x y z
N MET A 1 8.91 19.86 84.59
CA MET A 1 8.46 18.58 84.00
C MET A 1 9.32 18.30 82.78
N SER A 2 10.16 17.27 82.93
CA SER A 2 11.24 16.76 82.07
C SER A 2 10.70 16.17 80.75
N SER A 3 11.21 16.53 79.55
CA SER A 3 12.38 16.03 78.80
C SER A 3 12.27 14.63 78.16
N TRP A 4 12.44 14.58 76.81
CA TRP A 4 13.21 13.56 76.01
C TRP A 4 12.66 12.10 75.99
N THR A 5 12.79 11.17 75.00
CA THR A 5 13.57 10.99 73.75
C THR A 5 13.08 9.75 72.95
N ARG A 6 13.52 9.69 71.69
CA ARG A 6 13.70 8.57 70.70
C ARG A 6 13.75 7.10 71.17
N GLY A 7 13.32 6.19 70.27
CA GLY A 7 14.23 5.19 69.66
C GLY A 7 14.00 3.67 69.87
N SER A 8 13.82 2.94 68.76
CA SER A 8 14.20 1.52 68.47
C SER A 8 13.56 0.38 69.31
N THR A 9 13.18 -0.80 68.82
CA THR A 9 13.95 -1.81 68.07
C THR A 9 13.04 -2.97 67.60
N SER A 10 13.49 -3.68 66.57
CA SER A 10 12.92 -4.85 65.88
C SER A 10 12.34 -5.99 66.74
N ARG A 11 11.37 -6.72 66.16
CA ARG A 11 11.33 -8.20 66.22
C ARG A 11 10.99 -8.80 64.86
N ARG A 12 11.89 -9.66 64.40
CA ARG A 12 11.75 -10.58 63.26
C ARG A 12 10.63 -11.59 63.55
N ARG A 13 9.76 -11.84 62.57
CA ARG A 13 9.09 -13.13 62.42
C ARG A 13 9.28 -13.61 60.99
N THR A 14 10.14 -14.59 60.89
CA THR A 14 10.28 -15.53 59.79
C THR A 14 8.98 -16.31 59.61
N TRP A 15 8.39 -16.25 58.43
CA TRP A 15 7.59 -17.36 57.89
C TRP A 15 8.02 -17.59 56.44
N ARG A 16 9.01 -18.47 56.34
CA ARG A 16 9.28 -19.28 55.16
C ARG A 16 8.23 -20.40 55.20
N THR A 17 7.26 -20.37 54.29
CA THR A 17 6.53 -21.58 53.91
C THR A 17 6.03 -21.46 52.47
N TRP A 18 6.80 -22.09 51.58
CA TRP A 18 6.32 -22.89 50.45
C TRP A 18 5.12 -22.37 49.64
N MET A 19 5.41 -21.68 48.52
CA MET A 19 4.52 -21.68 47.36
C MET A 19 5.07 -22.66 46.31
N PRO A 20 4.22 -23.52 45.72
CA PRO A 20 4.63 -24.40 44.65
C PRO A 20 4.92 -23.62 43.37
N PHE A 21 5.90 -24.12 42.64
CA PHE A 21 6.25 -23.79 41.27
C PHE A 21 5.04 -23.52 40.37
N GLY A 22 5.11 -22.47 39.55
CA GLY A 22 4.38 -22.46 38.27
C GLY A 22 3.53 -21.23 37.91
N TRP A 23 3.81 -20.02 38.39
CA TRP A 23 3.24 -18.82 37.76
C TRP A 23 4.11 -18.37 36.58
N LYS A 24 3.84 -18.96 35.40
CA LYS A 24 4.21 -18.36 34.12
C LYS A 24 3.37 -17.10 33.95
N GLY A 25 4.05 -15.98 33.72
CA GLY A 25 3.45 -14.67 33.58
C GLY A 25 2.28 -14.67 32.59
N ALA A 26 1.18 -14.04 33.03
CA ALA A 26 0.14 -13.57 32.14
C ALA A 26 0.77 -12.51 31.23
N ILE A 27 1.22 -12.93 30.05
CA ILE A 27 1.49 -12.04 28.93
C ILE A 27 0.11 -11.66 28.40
N CYS A 28 -0.20 -10.36 28.46
CA CYS A 28 -1.37 -9.77 27.82
C CYS A 28 -1.48 -10.31 26.38
N PRO A 29 -2.65 -10.75 25.90
CA PRO A 29 -2.81 -11.01 24.48
C PRO A 29 -2.60 -9.67 23.78
N GLY A 30 -1.44 -9.54 23.12
CA GLY A 30 -1.19 -8.45 22.21
C GLY A 30 -2.30 -8.42 21.18
N ASN A 31 -2.76 -7.21 20.84
CA ASN A 31 -3.66 -6.99 19.72
C ASN A 31 -3.17 -7.79 18.52
N GLU A 32 -3.92 -8.83 18.18
CA GLU A 32 -3.82 -9.52 16.90
C GLU A 32 -4.42 -8.57 15.86
N GLU A 33 -3.65 -7.53 15.50
CA GLU A 33 -3.88 -6.83 14.24
C GLU A 33 -3.78 -7.91 13.16
N THR A 34 -4.90 -8.18 12.51
CA THR A 34 -5.00 -9.06 11.35
C THR A 34 -4.13 -8.47 10.24
N GLY A 35 -2.84 -8.76 10.31
CA GLY A 35 -1.78 -8.11 9.54
C GLY A 35 -1.83 -8.57 8.10
N ARG A 36 -2.72 -8.00 7.29
CA ARG A 36 -2.49 -7.95 5.84
C ARG A 36 -1.20 -7.18 5.62
N LYS A 37 -0.13 -7.90 5.30
CA LYS A 37 1.18 -7.33 4.98
C LYS A 37 1.00 -6.26 3.90
N ARG A 38 1.30 -5.00 4.25
CA ARG A 38 1.30 -3.89 3.29
C ARG A 38 2.36 -4.14 2.22
N MET A 39 2.04 -3.72 1.01
CA MET A 39 2.88 -3.91 -0.16
C MET A 39 3.38 -2.54 -0.63
N LYS A 40 4.69 -2.42 -0.84
CA LYS A 40 5.30 -1.20 -1.36
C LYS A 40 4.69 -0.86 -2.73
N LEU A 41 4.25 0.38 -2.92
CA LEU A 41 3.65 0.83 -4.18
C LEU A 41 4.57 0.47 -5.36
N ALA A 42 3.99 -0.12 -6.41
CA ALA A 42 4.70 -0.53 -7.62
C ALA A 42 5.84 -1.55 -7.40
N SER A 43 5.90 -2.21 -6.24
CA SER A 43 6.72 -3.42 -6.09
C SER A 43 6.10 -4.59 -6.84
N LEU A 44 6.90 -5.63 -7.13
CA LEU A 44 6.39 -6.83 -7.80
C LEU A 44 5.25 -7.48 -7.01
N ALA A 45 5.37 -7.55 -5.67
CA ALA A 45 4.32 -8.07 -4.81
C ALA A 45 3.01 -7.26 -4.90
N TYR A 46 3.12 -5.93 -5.00
CA TYR A 46 1.96 -5.07 -5.23
C TYR A 46 1.32 -5.37 -6.60
N MET A 47 2.13 -5.46 -7.67
CA MET A 47 1.62 -5.72 -9.02
C MET A 47 0.97 -7.09 -9.18
N GLU A 48 1.46 -8.12 -8.48
CA GLU A 48 0.81 -9.43 -8.45
C GLU A 48 -0.54 -9.39 -7.74
N GLU A 49 -0.67 -8.62 -6.65
CA GLU A 49 -1.96 -8.40 -6.00
C GLU A 49 -2.92 -7.58 -6.88
N VAL A 50 -2.41 -6.60 -7.63
CA VAL A 50 -3.18 -5.87 -8.66
C VAL A 50 -3.74 -6.83 -9.69
N LYS A 51 -2.89 -7.70 -10.26
CA LYS A 51 -3.28 -8.73 -11.23
C LYS A 51 -4.38 -9.62 -10.66
N LYS A 52 -4.16 -10.16 -9.46
CA LYS A 52 -5.10 -11.05 -8.78
C LYS A 52 -6.47 -10.39 -8.58
N ARG A 53 -6.52 -9.17 -8.02
CA ARG A 53 -7.79 -8.49 -7.73
C ARG A 53 -8.51 -8.02 -8.99
N SER A 54 -7.77 -7.51 -9.98
CA SER A 54 -8.35 -7.06 -11.25
C SER A 54 -8.99 -8.24 -11.99
N ASN A 55 -8.31 -9.38 -12.04
CA ASN A 55 -8.81 -10.60 -12.68
C ASN A 55 -9.95 -11.28 -11.91
N ALA A 56 -10.18 -10.90 -10.65
CA ALA A 56 -11.28 -11.40 -9.83
C ALA A 56 -12.50 -10.45 -9.82
N ASP A 57 -12.38 -9.25 -10.38
CA ASP A 57 -13.44 -8.23 -10.36
C ASP A 57 -14.33 -8.34 -11.63
N PRO A 58 -15.60 -8.76 -11.51
CA PRO A 58 -16.46 -8.96 -12.67
C PRO A 58 -16.73 -7.67 -13.44
N GLN A 59 -16.83 -6.53 -12.74
CA GLN A 59 -17.09 -5.24 -13.36
C GLN A 59 -15.89 -4.77 -14.19
N TYR A 60 -14.67 -4.93 -13.68
CA TYR A 60 -13.44 -4.65 -14.42
C TYR A 60 -13.33 -5.53 -15.66
N LEU A 61 -13.57 -6.85 -15.52
CA LEU A 61 -13.51 -7.79 -16.64
C LEU A 61 -14.52 -7.44 -17.74
N GLU A 62 -15.73 -7.03 -17.36
CA GLU A 62 -16.74 -6.59 -18.33
C GLU A 62 -16.28 -5.34 -19.10
N LEU A 63 -15.76 -4.34 -18.38
CA LEU A 63 -15.25 -3.10 -18.96
C LEU A 63 -13.97 -3.29 -19.78
N ALA A 64 -13.21 -4.37 -19.52
CA ALA A 64 -11.95 -4.68 -20.17
C ALA A 64 -12.08 -5.72 -21.29
N ARG A 65 -13.25 -6.33 -21.48
CA ARG A 65 -13.50 -7.37 -22.48
C ARG A 65 -12.98 -6.98 -23.88
N GLY A 66 -12.24 -7.87 -24.53
CA GLY A 66 -11.64 -7.63 -25.85
C GLY A 66 -10.41 -6.71 -25.86
N LEU A 67 -9.99 -6.16 -24.72
CA LEU A 67 -8.78 -5.35 -24.64
C LEU A 67 -7.53 -6.23 -24.74
N ASN A 68 -6.73 -5.96 -25.76
CA ASN A 68 -5.39 -6.51 -25.92
C ASN A 68 -4.41 -5.34 -26.01
N ALA A 69 -3.69 -5.07 -24.92
CA ALA A 69 -2.79 -3.93 -24.81
C ALA A 69 -1.80 -4.11 -23.66
N SER A 70 -0.62 -3.53 -23.82
CA SER A 70 0.44 -3.50 -22.81
C SER A 70 0.69 -2.08 -22.29
N TYR A 71 1.02 -1.97 -21.01
CA TYR A 71 1.16 -0.70 -20.30
C TYR A 71 2.47 -0.67 -19.51
N THR A 72 3.16 0.46 -19.59
CA THR A 72 4.27 0.80 -18.68
C THR A 72 3.83 1.96 -17.78
N LEU A 73 4.03 1.84 -16.48
CA LEU A 73 3.86 2.90 -15.50
C LEU A 73 5.23 3.36 -15.01
N VAL A 74 5.48 4.67 -15.10
CA VAL A 74 6.70 5.30 -14.63
C VAL A 74 6.34 6.24 -13.48
N LEU A 75 6.79 5.86 -12.28
CA LEU A 75 6.70 6.69 -11.09
C LEU A 75 8.02 7.46 -10.98
N GLU A 76 7.97 8.74 -11.29
CA GLU A 76 9.14 9.61 -11.33
C GLU A 76 9.59 9.96 -9.90
N PRO A 77 10.91 10.04 -9.67
CA PRO A 77 11.47 10.28 -8.35
C PRO A 77 11.07 11.67 -7.83
N GLU A 78 10.96 11.78 -6.51
CA GLU A 78 10.83 13.03 -5.78
C GLU A 78 11.81 13.02 -4.59
N PRO A 79 13.13 13.26 -4.85
CA PRO A 79 14.17 13.13 -3.83
C PRO A 79 13.94 14.03 -2.62
N ASP A 80 13.48 15.27 -2.85
CA ASP A 80 13.15 16.24 -1.80
C ASP A 80 12.03 15.77 -0.84
N LYS A 81 11.26 14.76 -1.26
CA LYS A 81 10.17 14.16 -0.47
C LYS A 81 10.51 12.76 0.02
N GLY A 82 11.76 12.34 -0.09
CA GLY A 82 12.23 11.01 0.33
C GLY A 82 11.89 9.89 -0.64
N VAL A 83 11.66 10.18 -1.93
CA VAL A 83 11.48 9.18 -3.00
C VAL A 83 12.63 9.33 -4.01
N PRO A 84 13.81 8.76 -3.75
CA PRO A 84 15.01 9.06 -4.55
C PRO A 84 15.02 8.37 -5.91
N ASP A 85 14.39 7.19 -6.02
CA ASP A 85 14.52 6.32 -7.17
C ASP A 85 13.29 6.37 -8.09
N GLN A 86 13.53 6.25 -9.39
CA GLN A 86 12.46 6.01 -10.36
C GLN A 86 11.98 4.56 -10.24
N ILE A 87 10.67 4.36 -10.27
CA ILE A 87 10.07 3.02 -10.30
C ILE A 87 9.39 2.83 -11.64
N VAL A 88 9.75 1.76 -12.34
CA VAL A 88 9.13 1.37 -13.61
C VAL A 88 8.52 -0.01 -13.46
N VAL A 89 7.24 -0.12 -13.77
CA VAL A 89 6.51 -1.39 -13.82
C VAL A 89 5.74 -1.50 -15.11
N GLY A 90 5.52 -2.72 -15.58
CA GLY A 90 4.65 -2.97 -16.70
C GLY A 90 3.72 -4.14 -16.47
N PHE A 91 2.66 -4.17 -17.28
CA PHE A 91 1.71 -5.26 -17.33
C PHE A 91 1.06 -5.35 -18.71
N ASP A 92 0.68 -6.54 -19.11
CA ASP A 92 -0.13 -6.76 -20.30
C ASP A 92 -1.62 -6.92 -19.93
N ASN A 93 -2.47 -6.83 -20.95
CA ASN A 93 -3.83 -7.32 -20.91
C ASN A 93 -4.06 -8.17 -22.15
N VAL A 94 -4.58 -9.37 -21.94
CA VAL A 94 -5.04 -10.29 -22.99
C VAL A 94 -6.51 -10.57 -22.73
N ASP A 95 -7.36 -10.17 -23.68
CA ASP A 95 -8.82 -10.22 -23.56
C ASP A 95 -9.35 -9.65 -22.22
N GLY A 96 -8.82 -8.50 -21.82
CA GLY A 96 -9.22 -7.80 -20.59
C GLY A 96 -8.69 -8.36 -19.28
N LYS A 97 -7.89 -9.42 -19.31
CA LYS A 97 -7.22 -9.99 -18.14
C LYS A 97 -5.75 -9.61 -18.11
N ILE A 98 -5.24 -9.30 -16.93
CA ILE A 98 -3.81 -9.10 -16.72
C ILE A 98 -3.12 -10.48 -16.73
N ASN A 99 -2.25 -10.72 -17.70
CA ASN A 99 -1.61 -12.01 -17.89
C ASN A 99 -0.20 -12.03 -17.27
N GLU A 100 0.61 -11.00 -17.50
CA GLU A 100 1.96 -10.83 -16.94
C GLU A 100 2.11 -9.44 -16.28
N VAL A 101 2.91 -9.38 -15.23
CA VAL A 101 3.42 -8.15 -14.62
C VAL A 101 4.94 -8.24 -14.50
N TRP A 102 5.64 -7.13 -14.64
CA TRP A 102 7.11 -7.10 -14.54
C TRP A 102 7.62 -5.77 -13.99
N LEU A 103 8.88 -5.79 -13.53
CA LEU A 103 9.65 -4.60 -13.16
C LEU A 103 10.56 -4.19 -14.31
N GLY A 104 10.82 -2.90 -14.44
CA GLY A 104 11.71 -2.33 -15.45
C GLY A 104 11.02 -2.04 -16.79
N GLU A 105 11.81 -1.54 -17.73
CA GLU A 105 11.34 -1.09 -19.04
C GLU A 105 11.17 -2.27 -20.02
N ARG A 106 10.04 -2.28 -20.72
CA ARG A 106 9.80 -3.10 -21.91
C ARG A 106 9.05 -2.27 -22.95
N PRO A 107 9.16 -2.59 -24.25
CA PRO A 107 8.28 -2.00 -25.26
C PRO A 107 6.82 -2.32 -24.94
N THR A 108 6.00 -1.28 -24.80
CA THR A 108 4.56 -1.40 -24.54
C THR A 108 3.76 -0.43 -25.39
N ASP A 109 2.48 -0.73 -25.62
CA ASP A 109 1.57 0.10 -26.42
C ASP A 109 1.34 1.47 -25.78
N PHE A 110 1.30 1.50 -24.44
CA PHE A 110 1.08 2.71 -23.65
C PHE A 110 2.17 2.91 -22.60
N THR A 111 2.53 4.17 -22.36
CA THR A 111 3.34 4.56 -21.20
C THR A 111 2.63 5.67 -20.45
N LEU A 112 2.44 5.50 -19.14
CA LEU A 112 1.92 6.52 -18.24
C LEU A 112 3.04 6.96 -17.30
N SER A 113 3.31 8.27 -17.22
CA SER A 113 4.37 8.82 -16.36
C SER A 113 3.88 10.00 -15.54
N ALA A 114 4.28 10.04 -14.26
CA ALA A 114 4.01 11.16 -13.37
C ALA A 114 4.94 11.13 -12.14
N PRO A 115 5.14 12.28 -11.46
CA PRO A 115 5.76 12.31 -10.13
C PRO A 115 5.08 11.33 -9.18
N TYR A 116 5.85 10.67 -8.31
CA TYR A 116 5.35 9.69 -7.34
C TYR A 116 4.09 10.17 -6.59
N GLY A 117 4.10 11.43 -6.12
CA GLY A 117 2.98 12.05 -5.41
C GLY A 117 1.67 12.13 -6.21
N VAL A 118 1.72 12.21 -7.54
CA VAL A 118 0.51 12.18 -8.38
C VAL A 118 -0.15 10.82 -8.31
N TRP A 119 0.63 9.74 -8.34
CA TRP A 119 0.12 8.38 -8.16
C TRP A 119 -0.50 8.20 -6.76
N VAL A 120 0.16 8.72 -5.72
CA VAL A 120 -0.37 8.74 -4.36
C VAL A 120 -1.70 9.49 -4.28
N ASP A 121 -1.80 10.68 -4.89
CA ASP A 121 -3.05 11.45 -4.90
C ASP A 121 -4.19 10.75 -5.65
N ILE A 122 -3.88 10.01 -6.72
CA ILE A 122 -4.86 9.18 -7.44
C ILE A 122 -5.33 8.03 -6.55
N LEU A 123 -4.42 7.29 -5.92
CA LEU A 123 -4.77 6.15 -5.06
C LEU A 123 -5.50 6.58 -3.78
N ARG A 124 -5.31 7.82 -3.34
CA ARG A 124 -6.04 8.38 -2.20
C ARG A 124 -7.38 9.01 -2.54
N GLY A 125 -7.71 9.15 -3.82
CA GLY A 125 -8.94 9.83 -4.24
C GLY A 125 -8.93 11.34 -4.16
N LYS A 126 -7.76 11.96 -3.95
CA LYS A 126 -7.61 13.41 -4.10
C LYS A 126 -7.78 13.87 -5.54
N MET A 127 -7.47 12.98 -6.49
CA MET A 127 -7.64 13.21 -7.92
C MET A 127 -8.12 11.95 -8.64
N GLY A 128 -9.03 12.10 -9.60
CA GLY A 128 -9.41 11.00 -10.50
C GLY A 128 -8.37 10.78 -11.60
N PRO A 129 -8.18 9.54 -12.09
CA PRO A 129 -7.21 9.25 -13.13
C PRO A 129 -7.48 10.02 -14.43
N THR A 130 -8.75 10.14 -14.84
CA THR A 130 -9.17 10.91 -16.02
C THR A 130 -8.82 12.39 -15.90
N LYS A 131 -9.02 12.99 -14.72
CA LYS A 131 -8.64 14.37 -14.43
C LYS A 131 -7.12 14.55 -14.50
N ALA A 132 -6.34 13.60 -13.96
CA ALA A 132 -4.88 13.65 -14.00
C ALA A 132 -4.34 13.63 -15.43
N ILE A 133 -4.93 12.80 -16.31
CA ILE A 133 -4.61 12.74 -17.74
C ILE A 133 -4.99 14.06 -18.43
N ALA A 134 -6.22 14.52 -18.26
CA ALA A 134 -6.71 15.75 -18.88
C ALA A 134 -5.90 16.99 -18.46
N SER A 135 -5.45 17.04 -17.20
CA SER A 135 -4.61 18.12 -16.68
C SER A 135 -3.11 17.93 -16.95
N ARG A 136 -2.73 16.90 -17.74
CA ARG A 136 -1.32 16.54 -18.07
C ARG A 136 -0.43 16.27 -16.86
N LYS A 137 -1.01 16.02 -15.68
CA LYS A 137 -0.28 15.60 -14.48
C LYS A 137 0.13 14.13 -14.58
N LEU A 138 -0.71 13.33 -15.21
CA LEU A 138 -0.40 11.99 -15.69
C LEU A 138 -0.15 12.06 -17.20
N ARG A 139 1.12 11.99 -17.59
CA ARG A 139 1.53 12.04 -18.99
C ARG A 139 1.31 10.68 -19.64
N THR A 140 0.85 10.66 -20.87
CA THR A 140 0.55 9.42 -21.60
C THR A 140 1.26 9.42 -22.96
N LYS A 141 1.93 8.32 -23.30
CA LYS A 141 2.41 8.00 -24.65
C LYS A 141 1.60 6.82 -25.19
N GLY A 142 1.29 6.83 -26.49
CA GLY A 142 0.46 5.83 -27.17
C GLY A 142 -0.81 6.43 -27.79
N PRO A 143 -1.72 5.61 -28.35
CA PRO A 143 -2.97 6.04 -28.97
C PRO A 143 -3.95 6.71 -27.98
N PHE A 144 -3.86 8.03 -27.83
CA PHE A 144 -4.59 8.80 -26.79
C PHE A 144 -6.11 8.56 -26.78
N LEU A 145 -6.76 8.49 -27.95
CA LEU A 145 -8.20 8.28 -28.05
C LEU A 145 -8.64 6.92 -27.47
N GLN A 146 -7.84 5.87 -27.67
CA GLN A 146 -8.11 4.53 -27.13
C GLN A 146 -8.04 4.52 -25.60
N LEU A 147 -7.11 5.30 -25.02
CA LEU A 147 -6.99 5.48 -23.58
C LEU A 147 -8.21 6.20 -22.99
N LEU A 148 -8.73 7.23 -23.68
CA LEU A 148 -9.92 7.97 -23.25
C LEU A 148 -11.22 7.14 -23.36
N GLN A 149 -11.37 6.33 -24.41
CA GLN A 149 -12.51 5.41 -24.55
C GLN A 149 -12.59 4.42 -23.38
N GLY A 150 -11.44 4.04 -22.81
CA GLY A 150 -11.32 3.20 -21.63
C GLY A 150 -11.54 3.92 -20.29
N ALA A 151 -12.06 5.15 -20.25
CA ALA A 151 -12.16 5.94 -19.02
C ALA A 151 -12.86 5.19 -17.86
N ASN A 152 -14.00 4.54 -18.12
CA ASN A 152 -14.73 3.78 -17.10
C ASN A 152 -13.91 2.60 -16.56
N ARG A 153 -13.19 1.89 -17.45
CA ARG A 153 -12.27 0.81 -17.08
C ARG A 153 -11.15 1.34 -16.17
N ILE A 154 -10.56 2.47 -16.51
CA ILE A 154 -9.48 3.09 -15.73
C ILE A 154 -9.97 3.52 -14.34
N VAL A 155 -11.17 4.11 -14.26
CA VAL A 155 -11.79 4.48 -12.98
C VAL A 155 -12.00 3.24 -12.12
N ARG A 156 -12.62 2.18 -12.66
CA ARG A 156 -12.82 0.92 -11.93
C ARG A 156 -11.50 0.29 -11.49
N TRP A 157 -10.49 0.31 -12.36
CA TRP A 157 -9.18 -0.22 -12.03
C TRP A 157 -8.55 0.53 -10.85
N VAL A 158 -8.60 1.88 -10.85
CA VAL A 158 -8.13 2.68 -9.72
C VAL A 158 -8.89 2.34 -8.45
N GLU A 159 -10.22 2.17 -8.50
CA GLU A 159 -11.01 1.74 -7.33
C GLU A 159 -10.48 0.43 -6.73
N ILE A 160 -10.16 -0.55 -7.57
CA ILE A 160 -9.54 -1.81 -7.15
C ILE A 160 -8.18 -1.54 -6.48
N LEU A 161 -7.32 -0.73 -7.10
CA LEU A 161 -6.01 -0.38 -6.53
C LEU A 161 -6.13 0.25 -5.13
N ARG A 162 -7.17 1.06 -4.87
CA ARG A 162 -7.39 1.67 -3.55
C ARG A 162 -7.72 0.66 -2.45
N THR A 163 -8.18 -0.54 -2.81
CA THR A 163 -8.45 -1.62 -1.85
C THR A 163 -7.18 -2.38 -1.45
N ILE A 164 -6.05 -2.18 -2.14
CA ILE A 164 -4.81 -2.90 -1.84
C ILE A 164 -4.12 -2.25 -0.64
N PRO A 165 -3.71 -3.03 0.38
CA PRO A 165 -2.90 -2.52 1.48
C PRO A 165 -1.55 -2.02 0.95
N THR A 166 -1.38 -0.70 0.90
CA THR A 166 -0.28 -0.04 0.17
C THR A 166 0.62 0.74 1.12
N GLU A 167 1.91 0.49 1.00
CA GLU A 167 2.97 1.27 1.65
C GLU A 167 3.58 2.25 0.64
N PHE A 168 3.56 3.54 1.00
CA PHE A 168 4.15 4.62 0.22
C PHE A 168 5.52 5.03 0.76
N GLU A 169 6.33 5.62 -0.11
CA GLU A 169 7.70 6.04 0.19
C GLU A 169 7.80 7.47 0.73
N GLY A 170 8.89 7.74 1.44
CA GLY A 170 9.23 9.08 1.92
C GLY A 170 8.14 9.73 2.76
N GLU A 171 7.90 11.01 2.54
CA GLU A 171 6.86 11.77 3.25
C GLU A 171 5.44 11.25 3.00
N TYR A 172 5.24 10.43 1.96
CA TYR A 172 3.94 9.87 1.63
C TYR A 172 3.55 8.67 2.51
N ALA A 173 4.48 8.09 3.27
CA ALA A 173 4.23 6.99 4.20
C ALA A 173 3.11 7.29 5.23
N LYS A 174 2.93 8.57 5.58
CA LYS A 174 1.81 9.03 6.44
C LYS A 174 0.42 8.81 5.82
N TYR A 175 0.36 8.46 4.55
CA TYR A 175 -0.87 8.21 3.81
C TYR A 175 -1.06 6.74 3.42
N ASN A 176 -0.29 5.80 3.99
CA ASN A 176 -0.39 4.37 3.72
C ASN A 176 -1.85 3.89 3.72
N LEU A 177 -2.19 3.07 2.74
CA LEU A 177 -3.54 2.52 2.61
C LEU A 177 -3.64 1.23 3.45
N PRO A 178 -4.63 1.10 4.33
CA PRO A 178 -4.81 -0.11 5.14
C PRO A 178 -5.30 -1.31 4.31
N GLY A 179 -5.83 -1.06 3.11
CA GLY A 179 -6.50 -2.04 2.28
C GLY A 179 -7.92 -2.35 2.76
N GLN A 180 -8.70 -3.00 1.89
CA GLN A 180 -10.07 -3.48 2.12
C GLN A 180 -10.17 -4.91 1.59
#